data_AF-A0A7W1ZTT8-F1
#
_entry.id   AF-A0A7W1ZTT8-F1
#
_cell.length_a   1.000
_cell.length_b   1.000
_cell.length_c   1.000
_cell.angle_alpha   90.00
_cell.angle_beta   90.00
_cell.angle_gamma   90.00
#
_symmetry.space_group_name_H-M   'P 1'
#
loop_
_entity.id
_entity.type
_entity.pdbx_description
1 polymer ?
#
loop_
_entity_poly.entity_id
_entity_poly.type
_entity_poly.pdbx_seq_one_letter_code
_entity_poly.pdbx_strand_id
1 'polypeptide(L)'
;MARDVCPNCGAELPKKARACPECGSDEQTGWSDDAHAGGIDLPEEDFNYDEFVKNEFSSERDIKPRGLHWFWWMTGVVLIIGVIFWLFGRVF
;
A
#
# COMPACT_ATOMS: atom_id res chain seq x y z
N MET A 1 -34.01 -20.72 -2.51
CA MET A 1 -34.60 -21.26 -3.76
C MET A 1 -33.51 -22.03 -4.51
N ALA A 2 -33.75 -23.23 -5.06
CA ALA A 2 -32.75 -23.89 -5.90
C ALA A 2 -32.77 -23.26 -7.30
N ARG A 3 -31.66 -22.65 -7.70
CA ARG A 3 -31.46 -22.03 -9.03
C ARG A 3 -30.45 -22.85 -9.80
N ASP A 4 -30.62 -22.92 -11.12
CA ASP A 4 -29.69 -23.63 -12.01
C ASP A 4 -28.52 -22.75 -12.45
N VAL A 5 -28.61 -21.43 -12.26
CA VAL A 5 -27.58 -20.45 -12.63
C VAL A 5 -27.35 -19.45 -11.49
N CYS A 6 -26.08 -19.10 -11.25
CA CYS A 6 -25.68 -18.12 -10.25
C CYS A 6 -26.01 -16.69 -10.69
N PRO A 7 -26.79 -15.92 -9.91
CA PRO A 7 -27.14 -14.54 -10.27
C PRO A 7 -25.98 -13.54 -10.18
N ASN A 8 -24.90 -13.86 -9.43
CA ASN A 8 -23.75 -12.98 -9.30
C ASN A 8 -22.75 -13.10 -10.47
N CYS A 9 -22.49 -14.32 -10.96
CA CYS A 9 -21.44 -14.56 -11.96
C CYS A 9 -21.90 -15.31 -13.22
N GLY A 10 -23.11 -15.86 -13.24
CA GLY A 10 -23.65 -16.60 -14.39
C GLY A 10 -23.22 -18.07 -14.50
N ALA A 11 -22.47 -18.61 -13.54
CA ALA A 11 -22.07 -20.03 -13.55
C ALA A 11 -23.25 -20.98 -13.31
N GLU A 12 -23.20 -22.18 -13.89
CA GLU A 12 -24.16 -23.26 -13.61
C GLU A 12 -24.01 -23.77 -12.16
N LEU A 13 -25.15 -23.97 -11.48
CA LEU A 13 -25.18 -24.42 -10.09
C LEU A 13 -25.58 -25.90 -9.99
N PRO A 14 -24.88 -26.69 -9.16
CA PRO A 14 -25.29 -28.06 -8.87
C PRO A 14 -26.60 -28.09 -8.07
N LYS A 15 -27.35 -29.18 -8.20
CA LYS A 15 -28.62 -29.36 -7.46
C LYS A 15 -28.37 -29.23 -5.96
N LYS A 16 -29.06 -28.27 -5.31
CA LYS A 16 -28.95 -27.93 -3.88
C LYS A 16 -27.64 -27.25 -3.46
N ALA A 17 -26.99 -26.51 -4.37
CA ALA A 17 -25.86 -25.65 -4.02
C ALA A 17 -26.21 -24.71 -2.86
N ARG A 18 -25.32 -24.60 -1.86
CA ARG A 18 -25.43 -23.63 -0.75
C ARG A 18 -24.63 -22.35 -1.02
N ALA A 19 -23.63 -22.43 -1.88
CA ALA A 19 -22.81 -21.33 -2.37
C ALA A 19 -22.34 -21.67 -3.80
N CYS A 20 -21.95 -20.65 -4.57
CA CYS A 20 -21.44 -20.82 -5.92
C CYS A 20 -20.02 -21.39 -5.88
N PRO A 21 -19.73 -22.49 -6.58
CA PRO A 21 -18.37 -23.05 -6.60
C PRO A 21 -17.36 -22.16 -7.33
N GLU A 22 -17.81 -21.27 -8.23
CA GLU A 22 -16.93 -20.43 -9.05
C GLU A 22 -16.59 -19.10 -8.38
N CYS A 23 -17.59 -18.40 -7.81
CA CYS A 23 -17.39 -17.08 -7.21
C CYS A 23 -17.59 -17.01 -5.69
N GLY A 24 -18.03 -18.10 -5.06
CA GLY A 24 -18.26 -18.17 -3.63
C GLY A 24 -19.54 -17.47 -3.12
N SER A 25 -20.29 -16.76 -3.97
CA SER A 25 -21.52 -16.08 -3.55
C SER A 25 -22.62 -17.04 -3.10
N ASP A 26 -23.43 -16.61 -2.15
CA ASP A 26 -24.50 -17.38 -1.51
C ASP A 26 -25.74 -16.49 -1.21
N GLU A 27 -26.71 -17.02 -0.44
CA GLU A 27 -27.94 -16.29 -0.08
C GLU A 27 -27.71 -14.97 0.68
N GLN A 28 -26.56 -14.78 1.34
CA GLN A 28 -26.26 -13.54 2.08
C GLN A 28 -25.44 -12.54 1.26
N THR A 29 -24.66 -13.02 0.31
CA THR A 29 -23.63 -12.21 -0.35
C THR A 29 -23.93 -11.88 -1.81
N GLY A 30 -24.79 -12.65 -2.48
CA GLY A 30 -25.05 -12.41 -3.91
C GLY A 30 -26.22 -13.16 -4.54
N TRP A 31 -26.98 -13.96 -3.79
CA TRP A 31 -28.16 -14.66 -4.30
C TRP A 31 -29.48 -14.12 -3.75
N SER A 32 -29.48 -13.25 -2.74
CA SER A 32 -30.70 -12.57 -2.32
C SER A 32 -31.08 -11.50 -3.34
N ASP A 33 -32.38 -11.23 -3.45
CA ASP A 33 -32.88 -10.16 -4.33
C ASP A 33 -32.39 -8.78 -3.84
N ASP A 34 -32.09 -8.65 -2.54
CA ASP A 34 -31.52 -7.46 -1.91
C ASP A 34 -30.00 -7.31 -2.14
N ALA A 35 -29.26 -8.38 -2.46
CA ALA A 35 -27.80 -8.30 -2.65
C ALA A 35 -27.41 -7.40 -3.83
N HIS A 36 -28.29 -7.28 -4.85
CA HIS A 36 -28.08 -6.40 -5.98
C HIS A 36 -28.35 -4.91 -5.66
N ALA A 37 -28.99 -4.61 -4.52
CA ALA A 37 -29.33 -3.25 -4.13
C ALA A 37 -28.18 -2.52 -3.39
N GLY A 38 -27.11 -3.25 -3.04
CA GLY A 38 -25.88 -2.67 -2.51
C GLY A 38 -25.06 -2.03 -3.62
N GLY A 39 -25.56 -0.93 -4.19
CA GLY A 39 -24.71 -0.02 -4.95
C GLY A 39 -23.48 0.26 -4.12
N ILE A 40 -22.30 0.13 -4.72
CA ILE A 40 -21.06 0.45 -4.03
C ILE A 40 -21.19 1.92 -3.65
N ASP A 41 -21.35 2.21 -2.36
CA ASP A 41 -21.39 3.56 -1.80
C ASP A 41 -19.96 4.11 -1.85
N LEU A 42 -19.45 4.22 -3.08
CA LEU A 42 -18.21 4.89 -3.36
C LEU A 42 -18.49 6.35 -3.06
N PRO A 43 -17.64 7.00 -2.24
CA PRO A 43 -17.75 8.44 -2.09
C PRO A 43 -17.77 9.08 -3.47
N GLU A 44 -18.64 10.07 -3.67
CA GLU A 44 -18.76 10.82 -4.94
C GLU A 44 -17.48 11.60 -5.30
N GLU A 45 -16.47 11.56 -4.44
CA GLU A 45 -15.17 12.15 -4.67
C GLU A 45 -14.45 11.45 -5.84
N ASP A 46 -14.05 12.25 -6.83
CA ASP A 46 -13.29 11.77 -7.98
C ASP A 46 -11.97 11.16 -7.51
N PHE A 47 -11.77 9.86 -7.78
CA PHE A 47 -10.57 9.16 -7.35
C PHE A 47 -9.35 9.74 -8.08
N ASN A 48 -8.49 10.44 -7.34
CA ASN A 48 -7.28 11.05 -7.89
C ASN A 48 -6.21 9.99 -8.22
N TYR A 49 -6.26 9.49 -9.45
CA TYR A 49 -5.33 8.49 -9.97
C TYR A 49 -3.87 8.97 -9.90
N ASP A 50 -3.60 10.23 -10.20
CA ASP A 50 -2.24 10.79 -10.26
C ASP A 50 -1.59 10.85 -8.87
N GLU A 51 -2.35 11.24 -7.84
CA GLU A 51 -1.89 11.27 -6.45
C GLU A 51 -1.61 9.87 -5.91
N PHE A 52 -2.49 8.91 -6.19
CA PHE A 52 -2.31 7.51 -5.81
C PHE A 52 -1.01 6.94 -6.42
N VAL A 53 -0.81 7.12 -7.73
CA VAL A 53 0.41 6.65 -8.43
C VAL A 53 1.66 7.31 -7.85
N LYS A 54 1.61 8.60 -7.54
CA LYS A 54 2.74 9.31 -6.94
C LYS A 54 3.07 8.78 -5.55
N ASN A 55 2.09 8.49 -4.70
CA ASN A 55 2.35 8.04 -3.34
C ASN A 55 2.85 6.59 -3.29
N GLU A 56 2.29 5.69 -4.11
CA GLU A 56 2.60 4.26 -4.02
C GLU A 56 3.64 3.77 -5.03
N PHE A 57 3.77 4.42 -6.18
CA PHE A 57 4.60 3.95 -7.29
C PHE A 57 5.65 4.97 -7.75
N SER A 58 5.81 6.11 -7.06
CA SER A 58 6.91 7.01 -7.40
C SER A 58 8.25 6.32 -7.19
N SER A 59 9.01 6.25 -8.28
CA SER A 59 10.43 5.85 -8.25
C SER A 59 11.28 6.85 -7.47
N GLU A 60 10.75 8.05 -7.24
CA GLU A 60 11.28 9.10 -6.40
C GLU A 60 11.00 8.81 -4.93
N ARG A 61 11.56 7.71 -4.42
CA ARG A 61 11.91 7.69 -3.01
C ARG A 61 12.90 8.82 -2.84
N ASP A 62 12.41 9.98 -2.43
CA ASP A 62 13.19 11.12 -2.01
C ASP A 62 13.89 10.66 -0.71
N ILE A 63 14.92 9.82 -0.88
CA ILE A 63 15.90 9.50 0.14
C ILE A 63 16.67 10.80 0.29
N LYS A 64 16.04 11.81 0.89
CA LYS A 64 16.77 12.93 1.47
C LYS A 64 17.76 12.25 2.41
N PRO A 65 19.08 12.27 2.12
CA PRO A 65 20.02 11.85 3.13
C PRO A 65 19.68 12.75 4.31
N ARG A 66 19.21 12.16 5.42
CA ARG A 66 18.99 12.94 6.64
C ARG A 66 20.34 13.56 6.93
N GLY A 67 20.46 14.87 6.64
CA GLY A 67 21.70 15.59 6.80
C GLY A 67 22.20 15.27 8.21
N LEU A 68 23.47 14.85 8.31
CA LEU A 68 24.05 14.48 9.60
C LEU A 68 23.71 15.60 10.58
N HIS A 69 23.06 15.25 11.70
CA HIS A 69 22.65 16.23 12.70
C HIS A 69 23.86 17.11 13.05
N TRP A 70 23.65 18.42 13.14
CA TRP A 70 24.73 19.42 13.24
C TRP A 70 25.80 19.09 14.30
N PHE A 71 25.39 18.44 15.40
CA PHE A 71 26.30 17.90 16.40
C PHE A 71 27.37 16.94 15.85
N TRP A 72 26.99 15.98 14.99
CA TRP A 72 27.91 15.02 14.41
C TRP A 72 28.90 15.66 13.44
N TRP A 73 28.50 16.75 12.78
CA TRP A 73 29.41 17.55 11.96
C TRP A 73 30.52 18.19 12.82
N MET A 74 30.14 18.79 13.97
CA MET A 74 31.09 19.37 14.92
C MET A 74 32.05 18.32 15.49
N THR A 75 31.56 17.13 15.84
CA THR A 75 32.40 16.02 16.31
C THR A 75 33.44 15.62 15.26
N GLY A 76 33.04 15.51 13.98
CA GLY A 76 33.95 15.19 12.88
C GLY A 76 35.05 16.23 12.71
N VAL A 77 34.71 17.52 12.77
CA VAL A 77 35.68 18.62 12.66
C VAL A 77 36.69 18.58 13.81
N VAL A 78 36.24 18.37 15.05
CA VAL A 78 37.13 18.27 16.22
C VAL A 78 38.12 17.10 16.09
N LEU A 79 37.66 15.93 15.64
CA LEU A 79 38.53 14.77 15.42
C LEU A 79 39.58 15.04 14.34
N ILE A 80 39.19 15.65 13.22
CA ILE A 80 40.12 16.00 12.13
C ILE A 80 41.19 16.97 12.64
N ILE A 81 40.78 18.02 13.36
CA ILE A 81 41.71 18.98 13.96
C ILE A 81 42.66 18.27 14.92
N GLY A 82 42.17 17.39 15.79
CA GLY A 82 43.00 16.62 16.71
C GLY A 82 44.03 15.74 15.98
N VAL A 83 43.64 15.07 14.90
CA VAL A 83 44.55 14.27 14.07
C VAL A 83 45.60 15.15 13.38
N ILE A 84 45.21 16.31 12.86
CA ILE A 84 46.14 17.26 12.24
C ILE A 84 47.16 17.72 13.27
N PHE A 85 46.72 18.16 14.46
CA PHE A 85 47.63 18.57 15.54
C PHE A 85 48.57 17.43 15.97
N TRP A 86 48.07 16.21 16.07
CA TRP A 86 48.89 15.04 16.39
C TRP A 86 49.94 14.75 15.31
N LEU A 87 49.59 14.84 14.03
CA LEU A 87 50.52 14.66 12.92
C LEU A 87 51.59 15.76 12.89
N PHE A 88 51.20 17.02 13.09
CA PHE A 88 52.15 18.14 13.12
C PHE A 88 53.11 18.05 14.31
N GLY A 89 52.64 17.67 15.50
CA GLY A 89 53.50 17.43 16.66
C GLY A 89 54.35 16.16 16.59
N ARG A 90 54.13 15.29 15.60
CA ARG A 90 54.97 14.12 15.32
C ARG A 90 56.02 14.39 14.22
N VAL A 91 55.83 15.46 13.45
CA VAL A 91 56.69 15.85 12.31
C VAL A 91 57.69 16.95 12.70
N PHE A 92 57.35 17.82 13.66
CA PHE A 92 58.25 18.77 14.32
C PHE A 92 58.84 18.18 15.60
#